data_AF-A0A9D4J5S4-F1
#
_entry.id   AF-A0A9D4J5S4-F1
#
_cell.length_a   1.000
_cell.length_b   1.000
_cell.length_c   1.000
_cell.angle_alpha   90.00
_cell.angle_beta   90.00
_cell.angle_gamma   90.00
#
_symmetry.space_group_name_H-M   'P 1'
#
loop_
_entity.id
_entity.type
_entity.pdbx_description
1 polymer ?
#
loop_
_entity_poly.entity_id
_entity_poly.type
_entity_poly.pdbx_seq_one_letter_code
_entity_poly.pdbx_strand_id
1 'polypeptide(L)'
;MYASENAVTLPGRLPYVTKAQVLLLPSDKRQADIHAIYEQSAELSGMRSISLSTFSRLWKELCLNIVLAWPQTDLCHVCQTFVSKLSAVGNIDDGAKKCLLQEYELYLECAKRERDFYRDIFKSTSSRQG
;
A
#
# COMPACT_ATOMS: atom_id res chain seq x y z
N MET A 1 -8.65 13.11 12.29
CA MET A 1 -8.85 12.73 10.87
C MET A 1 -7.96 11.52 10.61
N TYR A 2 -8.48 10.41 10.10
CA TYR A 2 -7.75 9.13 9.99
C TYR A 2 -6.34 9.26 9.38
N ALA A 3 -6.19 10.08 8.34
CA ALA A 3 -4.91 10.33 7.69
C ALA A 3 -3.88 11.07 8.56
N SER A 4 -4.30 11.88 9.54
CA SER A 4 -3.35 12.57 10.43
C SER A 4 -2.63 11.62 11.38
N GLU A 5 -3.28 10.51 11.74
CA GLU A 5 -2.74 9.51 12.69
C GLU A 5 -2.03 8.36 11.97
N ASN A 6 -2.49 8.02 10.76
CA ASN A 6 -2.06 6.80 10.07
C ASN A 6 -1.20 7.06 8.83
N ALA A 7 -1.18 8.28 8.29
CA ALA A 7 -0.42 8.55 7.07
C ALA A 7 1.04 8.89 7.37
N VAL A 8 1.93 8.43 6.49
CA VAL A 8 3.35 8.80 6.50
C VAL A 8 3.59 9.89 5.48
N THR A 9 4.34 10.93 5.84
CA THR A 9 4.80 11.95 4.88
C THR A 9 5.88 11.35 4.00
N LEU A 10 5.69 11.42 2.68
CA LEU A 10 6.70 10.94 1.75
C LEU A 10 7.98 11.79 1.80
N PRO A 11 9.17 11.18 2.00
CA PRO A 11 10.44 11.91 2.03
C PRO A 11 10.92 12.36 0.63
N GLY A 12 10.16 12.08 -0.44
CA GLY A 12 10.56 12.37 -1.82
C GLY A 12 9.38 12.50 -2.78
N ARG A 13 9.66 13.00 -3.99
CA ARG A 13 8.67 13.29 -5.04
C ARG A 13 8.30 12.02 -5.80
N LEU A 14 7.02 11.62 -5.79
CA LEU A 14 6.50 10.61 -6.71
C LEU A 14 6.35 11.22 -8.12
N PRO A 15 6.64 10.47 -9.21
CA PRO A 15 6.54 11.00 -10.57
C PRO A 15 5.18 11.61 -10.91
N TYR A 16 4.12 11.10 -10.27
CA TYR A 16 2.72 11.49 -10.51
C TYR A 16 2.17 12.46 -9.47
N VAL A 17 2.98 12.87 -8.48
CA VAL A 17 2.53 13.79 -7.42
C VAL A 17 3.35 15.08 -7.45
N THR A 18 2.70 16.15 -7.90
CA THR A 18 3.28 17.47 -8.07
C THR A 18 3.42 18.26 -6.76
N LYS A 19 2.71 17.87 -5.69
CA LYS A 19 2.73 18.57 -4.40
C LYS A 19 3.78 17.98 -3.45
N ALA A 20 4.54 18.85 -2.79
CA ALA A 20 5.66 18.47 -1.91
C ALA A 20 5.24 17.82 -0.58
N GLN A 21 3.98 17.96 -0.15
CA GLN A 21 3.46 17.37 1.08
C GLN A 21 2.33 16.40 0.75
N VAL A 22 2.68 15.13 0.61
CA VAL A 22 1.74 14.03 0.36
C VAL A 22 1.67 13.19 1.61
N LEU A 23 0.45 12.94 2.07
CA LEU A 23 0.14 11.99 3.13
C LEU A 23 -0.14 10.64 2.47
N LEU A 24 0.73 9.68 2.70
CA LEU A 24 0.58 8.33 2.18
C LEU A 24 -0.09 7.45 3.24
N LEU A 25 -1.32 7.01 2.96
CA LEU A 25 -2.01 6.03 3.78
C LEU A 25 -1.43 4.63 3.58
N PRO A 26 -1.40 3.79 4.62
CA PRO A 26 -0.94 2.41 4.56
C PRO A 26 -1.61 1.57 3.46
N SER A 27 -0.87 0.59 2.93
CA SER A 27 -1.32 -0.28 1.84
C SER A 27 -2.24 -1.42 2.27
N ASP A 28 -2.49 -1.59 3.58
CA ASP A 28 -3.42 -2.57 4.13
C ASP A 28 -4.89 -2.14 4.01
N LYS A 29 -5.15 -0.87 3.66
CA LYS A 29 -6.49 -0.33 3.48
C LYS A 29 -6.77 0.00 2.02
N ARG A 30 -7.96 -0.35 1.57
CA ARG A 30 -8.56 0.10 0.30
C ARG A 30 -9.45 1.31 0.55
N GLN A 31 -9.80 2.02 -0.52
CA GLN A 31 -10.71 3.16 -0.44
C GLN A 31 -12.08 2.82 0.18
N ALA A 32 -12.55 1.58 -0.01
CA ALA A 32 -13.75 1.07 0.64
C ALA A 32 -13.61 0.96 2.17
N ASP A 33 -12.44 0.53 2.66
CA ASP A 33 -12.20 0.44 4.11
C ASP A 33 -12.17 1.83 4.75
N ILE A 34 -11.59 2.82 4.05
CA ILE A 34 -11.60 4.23 4.50
C ILE A 34 -13.03 4.78 4.51
N HIS A 35 -13.85 4.42 3.52
CA HIS A 35 -15.25 4.81 3.48
C HIS A 35 -16.04 4.21 4.64
N ALA A 36 -15.82 2.94 5.01
CA ALA A 36 -16.45 2.33 6.19
C ALA A 36 -16.10 3.07 7.50
N ILE A 37 -14.85 3.52 7.66
CA ILE A 37 -14.42 4.35 8.80
C ILE A 37 -15.14 5.70 8.80
N TYR A 38 -15.32 6.30 7.60
CA TYR A 38 -16.10 7.53 7.44
C TYR A 38 -17.57 7.32 7.82
N GLU A 39 -18.20 6.23 7.38
CA GLU A 39 -19.61 5.93 7.70
C GLU A 39 -19.82 5.81 9.20
N GLN A 40 -18.96 5.05 9.88
CA GLN A 40 -18.99 4.92 11.33
C GLN A 40 -18.84 6.28 12.02
N SER A 41 -17.92 7.13 11.53
CA SER A 41 -17.70 8.47 12.10
C SER A 41 -18.89 9.40 11.86
N ALA A 42 -19.55 9.29 10.70
CA ALA A 42 -20.73 10.06 10.36
C ALA A 42 -21.92 9.67 11.26
N GLU A 43 -22.15 8.37 11.46
CA GLU A 43 -23.18 7.84 12.36
C GLU A 43 -22.98 8.31 13.80
N LEU A 44 -21.76 8.19 14.33
CA LEU A 44 -21.42 8.67 15.68
C LEU A 44 -21.61 10.18 15.85
N SER A 45 -21.47 10.94 14.76
CA SER A 45 -21.69 12.39 14.74
C SER A 45 -23.14 12.79 14.44
N GLY A 46 -24.06 11.82 14.31
CA GLY A 46 -25.46 12.05 13.96
C GLY A 46 -25.68 12.56 12.53
N MET A 47 -24.68 12.43 11.66
CA MET A 47 -24.74 12.86 10.28
C MET A 47 -25.13 11.72 9.35
N ARG A 48 -25.85 12.04 8.28
CA ARG A 48 -26.15 11.08 7.21
C ARG A 48 -24.87 10.76 6.43
N SER A 49 -24.55 9.48 6.33
CA SER A 49 -23.47 9.00 5.47
C SER A 49 -23.84 9.10 3.98
N ILE A 50 -22.83 9.34 3.15
CA ILE A 50 -22.95 9.32 1.69
C ILE A 50 -22.47 7.98 1.12
N SER A 51 -22.92 7.65 -0.09
CA SER A 51 -22.49 6.44 -0.79
C SER A 51 -20.99 6.43 -1.10
N LEU A 52 -20.42 5.23 -1.24
CA LEU A 52 -19.01 5.03 -1.62
C LEU A 52 -18.64 5.78 -2.91
N SER A 53 -19.53 5.83 -3.90
CA SER A 53 -19.28 6.53 -5.17
C SER A 53 -19.16 8.04 -4.98
N THR A 54 -20.07 8.63 -4.20
CA THR A 54 -20.07 10.06 -3.87
C THR A 54 -18.86 10.41 -3.03
N PHE A 55 -18.56 9.58 -2.02
CA PHE A 55 -17.37 9.69 -1.19
C PHE A 55 -16.10 9.66 -2.06
N SER A 56 -16.00 8.71 -2.98
CA SER A 56 -14.82 8.55 -3.83
C SER A 56 -14.58 9.74 -4.75
N ARG A 57 -15.66 10.37 -5.25
CA ARG A 57 -15.58 11.61 -6.01
C ARG A 57 -15.07 12.76 -5.14
N LEU A 58 -15.73 13.00 -4.01
CA LEU A 58 -15.36 14.08 -3.09
C LEU A 58 -13.94 13.92 -2.53
N TRP A 59 -13.52 12.69 -2.24
CA TRP A 59 -12.16 12.40 -1.82
C TRP A 59 -11.13 12.82 -2.87
N LYS A 60 -11.38 12.55 -4.15
CA LYS A 60 -10.48 12.97 -5.23
C LYS A 60 -10.45 14.49 -5.41
N GLU A 61 -11.56 15.17 -5.17
CA GLU A 61 -11.65 16.64 -5.32
C GLU A 61 -11.05 17.39 -4.14
N LEU A 62 -11.30 16.91 -2.91
CA LEU A 62 -10.97 17.61 -1.66
C LEU A 62 -9.68 17.11 -1.00
N CYS A 63 -9.35 15.83 -1.16
CA CYS A 63 -8.21 15.18 -0.51
C CYS A 63 -7.05 14.91 -1.48
N LEU A 64 -6.74 15.90 -2.34
CA LEU A 64 -5.70 15.79 -3.38
C LEU A 64 -4.29 15.49 -2.85
N ASN A 65 -4.02 15.74 -1.57
CA ASN A 65 -2.75 15.49 -0.90
C ASN A 65 -2.73 14.15 -0.13
N ILE A 66 -3.82 13.38 -0.13
CA ILE A 66 -3.90 12.09 0.56
C ILE A 66 -3.94 10.97 -0.48
N VAL A 67 -2.93 10.12 -0.48
CA VAL A 67 -2.77 9.03 -1.44
C VAL A 67 -2.81 7.70 -0.67
N LEU A 68 -3.56 6.73 -1.18
CA LEU A 68 -3.48 5.35 -0.69
C LEU A 68 -2.24 4.69 -1.29
N ALA A 69 -1.37 4.13 -0.46
CA ALA A 69 -0.25 3.34 -0.93
C ALA A 69 -0.78 2.14 -1.70
N TRP A 70 -0.42 2.04 -2.98
CA TRP A 70 -0.70 0.84 -3.74
C TRP A 70 0.34 -0.21 -3.34
N PRO A 71 -0.02 -1.51 -3.28
CA PRO A 71 0.97 -2.56 -3.04
C PRO A 71 2.17 -2.50 -4.01
N GLN A 72 1.93 -1.99 -5.22
CA GLN A 72 2.97 -1.80 -6.24
C GLN A 72 3.92 -0.63 -5.95
N THR A 73 3.55 0.35 -5.13
CA THR A 73 4.42 1.48 -4.74
C THR A 73 5.37 1.15 -3.59
N ASP A 74 5.20 0.00 -2.94
CA ASP A 74 6.03 -0.47 -1.81
C ASP A 74 7.01 -1.59 -2.22
N LEU A 75 7.40 -1.61 -3.50
CA LEU A 75 8.41 -2.56 -3.97
C LEU A 75 9.81 -2.04 -3.61
N CYS A 76 10.61 -2.86 -2.93
CA CYS A 76 12.03 -2.57 -2.73
C CYS A 76 12.77 -2.52 -4.09
N HIS A 77 13.97 -1.95 -4.10
CA HIS A 77 14.79 -1.85 -5.32
C HIS A 77 14.98 -3.19 -6.04
N VAL A 78 15.07 -4.30 -5.30
CA VAL A 78 15.20 -5.66 -5.85
C VAL A 78 13.92 -6.09 -6.58
N CYS A 79 12.75 -5.96 -5.93
CA CYS A 79 11.46 -6.23 -6.56
C CYS A 79 11.21 -5.36 -7.79
N GLN A 80 11.53 -4.06 -7.71
CA GLN A 80 11.41 -3.15 -8.85
C GLN A 80 12.26 -3.62 -10.03
N THR A 81 13.49 -4.07 -9.76
CA THR A 81 14.39 -4.61 -10.79
C THR A 81 13.80 -5.85 -11.46
N PHE A 82 13.24 -6.80 -10.70
CA PHE A 82 12.58 -7.97 -11.27
C PHE A 82 11.37 -7.61 -12.12
N VAL A 83 10.52 -6.71 -11.64
CA VAL A 83 9.34 -6.23 -12.38
C VAL A 83 9.74 -5.51 -13.66
N SER A 84 10.79 -4.67 -13.63
CA SER A 84 11.32 -3.99 -14.81
C SER A 84 11.90 -4.95 -15.84
N LYS A 85 12.64 -5.99 -15.41
CA LYS A 85 13.14 -7.04 -16.31
C LYS A 85 11.98 -7.84 -16.91
N LEU A 86 10.98 -8.17 -16.09
CA LEU A 86 9.78 -8.90 -16.51
C LEU A 86 8.81 -8.06 -17.34
N SER A 87 8.91 -6.73 -17.39
CA SER A 87 8.08 -5.90 -18.27
C SER A 87 8.73 -5.65 -19.64
N ALA A 88 10.04 -5.83 -19.76
CA ALA A 88 10.80 -5.76 -21.01
C ALA A 88 10.67 -7.01 -21.92
N VAL A 89 9.55 -7.75 -21.78
CA VAL A 89 9.30 -9.10 -22.36
C VAL A 89 9.50 -9.19 -23.88
N GLY A 90 9.45 -8.08 -24.61
CA GLY A 90 9.69 -8.08 -26.06
C GLY A 90 11.09 -8.56 -26.48
N ASN A 91 12.07 -8.58 -25.58
CA ASN A 91 13.48 -8.86 -25.88
C ASN A 91 14.07 -10.08 -25.15
N ILE A 92 13.26 -10.91 -24.48
CA ILE A 92 13.75 -12.01 -23.64
C ILE A 92 13.18 -13.33 -24.15
N ASP A 93 14.07 -14.30 -24.37
CA ASP A 93 13.71 -15.69 -24.69
C ASP A 93 12.84 -16.33 -23.59
N ASP A 94 11.92 -17.22 -23.96
CA ASP A 94 10.99 -17.86 -23.02
C ASP A 94 11.70 -18.66 -21.92
N GLY A 95 12.86 -19.25 -22.22
CA GLY A 95 13.70 -19.94 -21.24
C GLY A 95 14.28 -18.98 -20.21
N ALA A 96 14.83 -17.85 -20.66
CA ALA A 96 15.36 -16.82 -19.77
C ALA A 96 14.25 -16.17 -18.91
N LYS A 97 13.05 -16.00 -19.47
CA LYS A 97 11.87 -15.53 -18.72
C LYS A 97 11.48 -16.51 -17.62
N LYS A 98 11.50 -17.81 -17.90
CA LYS A 98 11.20 -18.84 -16.90
C LYS A 98 12.21 -18.83 -15.74
N CYS A 99 13.50 -18.75 -16.03
CA CYS A 99 14.53 -18.63 -15.00
C CYS A 99 14.34 -17.38 -14.14
N LEU A 100 14.09 -16.23 -14.77
CA LEU A 100 13.86 -14.97 -14.06
C LEU A 100 12.63 -15.03 -13.13
N LEU A 101 11.55 -15.70 -13.55
CA LEU A 101 10.37 -15.91 -12.71
C LEU A 101 10.68 -16.80 -11.50
N GLN A 102 11.44 -17.88 -11.70
CA GLN A 102 11.85 -18.78 -10.62
C GLN A 102 12.73 -18.06 -9.59
N GLU A 103 13.70 -17.27 -10.04
CA GLU A 103 14.52 -16.44 -9.15
C GLU A 103 13.69 -15.44 -8.36
N TYR A 104 12.72 -14.80 -9.01
CA TYR A 104 11.84 -13.85 -8.34
C TYR A 104 10.94 -14.53 -7.30
N GLU A 105 10.40 -15.71 -7.60
CA GLU A 105 9.59 -16.49 -6.67
C GLU A 105 10.38 -16.87 -5.41
N LEU A 106 11.61 -17.37 -5.56
CA LEU A 106 12.51 -17.67 -4.43
C LEU A 106 12.79 -16.44 -3.57
N TYR A 107 13.01 -15.28 -4.20
CA TYR A 107 13.18 -14.02 -3.49
C TYR A 107 11.94 -13.66 -2.66
N LEU A 108 10.75 -13.78 -3.24
CA LEU A 108 9.48 -13.50 -2.55
C LEU A 108 9.24 -14.45 -1.37
N GLU A 109 9.60 -15.72 -1.51
CA GLU A 109 9.53 -16.70 -0.41
C GLU A 109 10.46 -16.33 0.74
N CYS A 110 11.70 -15.91 0.46
CA CYS A 110 12.62 -15.40 1.48
C CYS A 110 12.05 -14.18 2.20
N ALA A 111 11.58 -13.17 1.46
CA ALA A 111 10.98 -11.97 2.04
C ALA A 111 9.70 -12.27 2.83
N LYS A 112 8.93 -13.30 2.44
CA LYS A 112 7.77 -13.77 3.19
C LYS A 112 8.18 -14.41 4.51
N ARG A 113 9.16 -15.33 4.50
CA ARG A 113 9.68 -15.98 5.72
C ARG A 113 10.18 -14.97 6.73
N GLU A 114 10.92 -13.96 6.28
CA GLU A 114 11.40 -12.89 7.15
C GLU A 114 10.26 -12.09 7.80
N ARG A 115 9.25 -11.69 7.00
CA ARG A 115 8.06 -10.99 7.54
C ARG A 115 7.29 -11.84 8.53
N ASP A 116 7.13 -13.13 8.26
CA ASP A 116 6.42 -14.05 9.15
C ASP A 116 7.19 -14.22 10.47
N PHE A 117 8.52 -14.33 10.41
CA PHE A 117 9.37 -14.34 11.60
C PHE A 117 9.19 -13.09 12.46
N TYR A 118 9.23 -11.88 11.88
CA TYR A 118 9.00 -10.65 12.65
C TYR A 118 7.58 -10.59 13.23
N ARG A 119 6.57 -11.04 12.47
CA ARG A 119 5.18 -11.08 12.92
C ARG A 119 5.01 -12.01 14.12
N ASP A 120 5.66 -13.16 14.09
CA ASP A 120 5.57 -14.15 15.16
C ASP A 120 6.30 -13.69 16.42
N ILE A 121 7.47 -13.04 16.28
CA ILE A 121 8.14 -12.37 17.39
C ILE A 121 7.20 -11.33 18.01
N PHE A 122 6.61 -10.45 17.19
CA PHE A 122 5.74 -9.39 17.68
C PHE A 122 4.53 -9.93 18.45
N LYS A 123 3.88 -10.98 17.94
CA LYS A 123 2.79 -11.68 18.65
C LYS A 123 3.28 -12.22 19.99
N SER A 124 4.43 -12.89 20.01
CA SER A 124 4.98 -13.49 21.23
C SER A 124 5.37 -12.45 22.30
N THR A 125 5.79 -11.25 21.89
CA THR A 125 6.12 -10.15 22.80
C THR A 125 4.87 -9.45 23.34
N SER A 126 3.82 -9.31 22.55
CA SER A 126 2.54 -8.73 22.99
C SER A 126 1.79 -9.63 23.96
N SER A 127 2.02 -10.95 23.95
CA SER A 127 1.47 -11.91 24.91
C SER A 127 2.21 -11.96 26.25
N ARG A 128 3.35 -11.27 26.41
CA ARG A 128 4.18 -11.29 27.63
C ARG A 128 4.04 -10.03 28.51
N GLN A 129 3.24 -9.07 28.09
CA GLN A 129 2.97 -7.82 28.85
C GLN A 129 1.54 -7.77 29.43
N GLY A 130 0.84 -8.91 29.49
CA GLY A 130 -0.46 -9.06 30.15
C GLY A 130 -0.33 -9.68 31.53
#